data_AF-A0A5D4SZU6-F1
#
_entry.id   AF-A0A5D4SZU6-F1
#
_cell.length_a   1.000
_cell.length_b   1.000
_cell.length_c   1.000
_cell.angle_alpha   90.00
_cell.angle_beta   90.00
_cell.angle_gamma   90.00
#
_symmetry.space_group_name_H-M   'P 1'
#
loop_
_entity.id
_entity.type
_entity.pdbx_description
1 polymer ?
#
loop_
_entity_poly.entity_id
_entity_poly.type
_entity_poly.pdbx_seq_one_letter_code
_entity_poly.pdbx_strand_id
1 'polypeptide(L)' 'MLYENLNAFIYGFLFWWAILLVFKRFPGSYKHKNTWKRDISVTFIQSLVLLAAFQIVFYFQNS' A
#
# COMPACT_ATOMS: atom_id res chain seq x y z
N MET A 1 -21.65 -3.18 -10.42
CA MET A 1 -20.58 -2.64 -11.29
C MET A 1 -19.74 -1.55 -10.61
N LEU A 2 -20.18 -0.29 -10.48
CA LEU A 2 -19.36 0.77 -9.85
C LEU A 2 -19.00 0.48 -8.38
N TYR A 3 -19.97 0.03 -7.58
CA TYR A 3 -19.75 -0.39 -6.19
C TYR A 3 -18.87 -1.65 -6.07
N GLU A 4 -19.01 -2.61 -6.99
CA GLU A 4 -18.15 -3.80 -7.02
C GLU A 4 -16.71 -3.44 -7.39
N ASN A 5 -16.53 -2.51 -8.34
CA ASN A 5 -15.22 -2.00 -8.73
C ASN A 5 -14.57 -1.20 -7.59
N LEU A 6 -15.34 -0.38 -6.88
CA LEU A 6 -14.86 0.35 -5.69
C LEU A 6 -14.49 -0.61 -4.56
N ASN A 7 -15.31 -1.64 -4.31
CA ASN A 7 -14.98 -2.66 -3.31
C ASN A 7 -13.73 -3.44 -3.69
N ALA A 8 -13.62 -3.90 -4.94
CA ALA A 8 -12.43 -4.58 -5.44
C ALA A 8 -11.16 -3.71 -5.34
N PHE A 9 -11.29 -2.42 -5.64
CA PHE A 9 -10.21 -1.45 -5.49
C PHE A 9 -9.78 -1.27 -4.03
N ILE A 10 -10.73 -1.10 -3.11
CA ILE A 10 -10.45 -0.97 -1.67
C ILE A 10 -9.81 -2.25 -1.12
N TYR A 11 -10.35 -3.42 -1.46
CA TYR A 11 -9.80 -4.70 -1.02
C TYR A 11 -8.40 -4.94 -1.58
N GLY A 12 -8.17 -4.65 -2.87
CA GLY A 12 -6.85 -4.74 -3.48
C GLY A 12 -5.85 -3.80 -2.83
N PHE A 13 -6.24 -2.56 -2.55
CA PHE A 13 -5.41 -1.58 -1.84
C PHE A 13 -5.06 -2.04 -0.42
N LEU A 14 -6.05 -2.49 0.35
CA LEU A 14 -5.83 -2.97 1.72
C LEU A 14 -4.97 -4.23 1.75
N PHE A 15 -5.18 -5.16 0.82
CA PHE A 15 -4.38 -6.36 0.68
C PHE A 15 -2.91 -6.02 0.37
N TRP A 16 -2.68 -5.12 -0.59
CA TRP A 16 -1.34 -4.68 -0.95
C TRP A 16 -0.64 -3.95 0.20
N TRP A 17 -1.37 -3.08 0.90
CA TRP A 17 -0.88 -2.39 2.09
C TRP A 17 -0.51 -3.39 3.21
N ALA A 18 -1.35 -4.38 3.47
CA ALA A 18 -1.09 -5.42 4.46
C ALA A 18 0.18 -6.23 4.14
N ILE A 19 0.40 -6.55 2.86
CA ILE A 19 1.64 -7.20 2.38
C ILE A 19 2.86 -6.33 2.72
N LEU A 20 2.84 -5.04 2.35
CA LEU A 20 3.95 -4.13 2.64
C LEU A 20 4.22 -4.00 4.15
N LEU A 21 3.16 -3.98 4.96
CA LEU A 21 3.25 -3.94 6.41
C LEU A 21 3.90 -5.19 6.98
N VAL A 22 3.52 -6.38 6.49
CA VAL A 22 4.13 -7.66 6.82
C VAL A 22 5.61 -7.66 6.43
N PHE A 23 5.94 -7.29 5.19
CA PHE A 23 7.33 -7.24 4.72
C PHE A 23 8.19 -6.22 5.46
N LYS A 24 7.62 -5.12 5.93
CA LYS A 24 8.36 -4.16 6.76
C LYS A 24 8.59 -4.71 8.17
N ARG A 25 7.66 -5.54 8.66
CA ARG A 25 7.68 -6.06 10.03
C ARG A 25 8.54 -7.29 10.22
N PHE A 26 8.48 -8.25 9.30
CA PHE A 26 9.20 -9.53 9.40
C PHE A 26 10.74 -9.42 9.48
N PRO A 27 11.43 -8.62 8.64
CA PRO A 27 12.88 -8.47 8.71
C PRO A 27 13.32 -7.48 9.79
N GLY A 28 12.41 -6.66 10.32
CA GLY A 28 12.66 -5.68 11.37
C GLY A 28 12.51 -6.27 12.76
N SER A 29 13.44 -7.16 13.16
CA SER A 29 13.61 -7.49 14.59
C SER A 29 13.66 -6.18 15.38
N TYR A 30 12.76 -6.06 16.36
CA TYR A 30 12.34 -4.81 17.00
C TYR A 30 13.54 -4.03 17.53
N LYS A 31 14.11 -3.12 16.71
CA LYS A 31 14.99 -2.08 17.25
C LYS A 31 14.14 -1.27 18.21
N HIS A 32 14.57 -1.17 19.46
CA HIS A 32 13.88 -0.63 20.64
C HIS A 32 13.19 0.73 20.47
N LYS A 33 13.45 1.45 19.36
CA LYS A 33 12.91 2.76 19.01
C LYS A 33 11.88 2.75 17.86
N ASN A 34 11.64 1.62 17.18
CA ASN A 34 10.71 1.57 16.06
C ASN A 34 9.27 1.36 16.56
N THR A 35 8.44 2.39 16.41
CA THR A 35 7.06 2.37 16.87
C THR A 35 6.15 1.79 15.80
N TRP A 36 5.25 0.89 16.22
CA TRP A 36 4.27 0.24 15.35
C TRP A 36 3.44 1.25 14.54
N LYS A 37 3.14 2.42 15.14
CA LYS A 37 2.47 3.54 14.48
C LYS A 37 3.23 4.06 13.26
N ARG A 38 4.57 4.18 13.35
CA ARG A 38 5.41 4.67 12.25
C ARG A 38 5.43 3.68 11.09
N ASP A 39 5.50 2.38 11.37
CA ASP A 39 5.47 1.35 10.32
C ASP A 39 4.16 1.38 9.54
N ILE A 40 3.03 1.48 10.24
CA ILE A 40 1.70 1.65 9.66
C ILE A 40 1.64 2.90 8.78
N SER A 41 2.01 4.07 9.29
CA SER A 41 1.92 5.32 8.53
C SER A 41 2.83 5.30 7.31
N VAL A 42 4.06 4.81 7.42
CA VAL A 42 4.98 4.78 6.28
C VAL A 42 4.50 3.79 5.22
N THR A 43 4.06 2.58 5.61
CA THR A 43 3.58 1.58 4.63
C THR A 43 2.30 2.02 3.95
N PHE A 44 1.44 2.76 4.65
CA PHE A 44 0.23 3.36 4.09
C PHE A 44 0.56 4.48 3.07
N ILE A 45 1.51 5.35 3.38
CA ILE A 45 1.97 6.35 2.41
C ILE A 45 2.63 5.68 1.20
N GLN A 46 3.43 4.63 1.41
CA GLN A 46 4.04 3.84 0.33
C GLN A 46 2.99 3.21 -0.58
N SER A 47 1.89 2.67 -0.04
CA SER A 47 0.82 2.10 -0.88
C SER A 47 0.09 3.18 -1.68
N LEU A 48 -0.13 4.37 -1.11
CA LEU A 48 -0.70 5.51 -1.85
C LEU A 48 0.20 5.99 -2.99
N VAL A 49 1.51 6.11 -2.74
CA VAL A 49 2.48 6.52 -3.77
C VAL A 49 2.54 5.51 -4.90
N LEU A 50 2.55 4.21 -4.59
CA LEU A 50 2.49 3.13 -5.59
C LEU A 50 1.21 3.20 -6.42
N LEU A 51 0.08 3.45 -5.77
CA LEU A 51 -1.19 3.57 -6.46
C LEU A 51 -1.21 4.75 -7.43
N ALA A 52 -0.70 5.92 -7.00
CA ALA A 52 -0.53 7.07 -7.87
C ALA A 52 0.41 6.78 -9.04
N ALA A 53 1.54 6.11 -8.79
CA ALA A 53 2.49 5.72 -9.83
C ALA A 53 1.85 4.78 -10.87
N PHE A 54 1.05 3.79 -10.44
CA PHE A 54 0.33 2.92 -11.36
C PHE A 54 -0.66 3.68 -12.26
N GLN A 55 -1.38 4.68 -11.71
CA GLN A 55 -2.26 5.51 -12.52
C GLN A 55 -1.50 6.31 -13.57
N ILE A 56 -0.32 6.84 -13.22
CA ILE A 56 0.56 7.55 -14.16
C ILE A 56 1.04 6.62 -15.27
N VAL A 57 1.53 5.42 -14.94
CA VAL A 57 1.97 4.45 -15.95
C VAL A 57 0.81 4.05 -16.86
N PHE A 58 -0.37 3.78 -16.30
CA PHE A 58 -1.55 3.41 -17.07
C PHE A 58 -1.98 4.53 -18.04
N TYR A 59 -1.90 5.79 -17.59
CA TYR A 59 -2.17 6.95 -18.44
C TYR A 59 -1.25 7.00 -19.66
N PHE A 60 0.05 6.78 -19.48
CA PHE A 60 1.00 6.77 -20.60
C PHE A 60 0.92 5.53 -21.48
N GLN A 61 0.48 4.39 -20.95
CA GLN A 61 0.29 3.17 -21.74
C GLN A 61 -0.93 3.23 -22.67
N ASN A 62 -1.96 3.99 -22.28
CA ASN A 62 -3.19 4.17 -23.05
C ASN A 62 -3.19 5.45 -23.92
N SER A 63 -2.10 6.20 -23.94
CA SER A 63 -1.88 7.37 -24.82
C SER A 63 -1.13 6.98 -26.09
#